data_AF-A0A3A0BWM9-F1
#
_entry.id   AF-A0A3A0BWM9-F1
#
_cell.length_a   1.000
_cell.length_b   1.000
_cell.length_c   1.000
_cell.angle_alpha   90.00
_cell.angle_beta   90.00
_cell.angle_gamma   90.00
#
_symmetry.space_group_name_H-M   'P 1'
#
loop_
_entity.id
_entity.type
_entity.pdbx_description
1 polymer ?
#
loop_
_entity_poly.entity_id
_entity_poly.type
_entity_poly.pdbx_seq_one_letter_code
_entity_poly.pdbx_strand_id
1 'polypeptide(L)'
;MNLRLRRLFMLLALTILAVFGIHGCAALQQMSDALVNLQRLQFKLDGIVPGTLAGVNLAKINDPTSLNLQDGIKLTAAFAQKSLPLAFTLNVAAKNPNDGTGGSPQKAALLSGFAWTLSIDQKQTISGDISSPLEIPGTGQATIIPLTMSLDLFQFFGGNGYKDI
;
A
#
# COMPACT_ATOMS: atom_id res chain seq x y z
N MET A 1 -23.90 -57.03 -18.11
CA MET A 1 -22.65 -56.46 -17.54
C MET A 1 -22.32 -57.20 -16.26
N ASN A 2 -21.22 -57.97 -16.26
CA ASN A 2 -20.90 -58.94 -15.21
C ASN A 2 -20.71 -58.24 -13.85
N LEU A 3 -21.24 -58.83 -12.78
CA LEU A 3 -21.21 -58.27 -11.42
C LEU A 3 -19.78 -57.93 -10.96
N ARG A 4 -18.79 -58.70 -11.43
CA ARG A 4 -17.35 -58.47 -11.20
C ARG A 4 -16.82 -57.22 -11.92
N LEU A 5 -17.28 -56.95 -13.14
CA LEU A 5 -16.87 -55.79 -13.94
C LEU A 5 -17.43 -54.49 -13.35
N ARG A 6 -18.67 -54.51 -12.86
CA ARG A 6 -19.30 -53.36 -12.19
C ARG A 6 -18.64 -53.03 -10.84
N ARG A 7 -18.19 -54.04 -10.09
CA ARG A 7 -17.37 -53.86 -8.88
C ARG A 7 -16.00 -53.27 -9.19
N LEU A 8 -15.36 -53.70 -10.28
CA LEU A 8 -14.06 -53.17 -10.71
C LEU A 8 -14.16 -51.68 -11.11
N PHE A 9 -15.20 -51.30 -11.87
CA PHE A 9 -15.44 -49.89 -12.21
C PHE A 9 -15.74 -49.02 -10.98
N MET A 10 -16.50 -49.54 -10.02
CA MET A 10 -16.83 -48.80 -8.80
C MET A 10 -15.59 -48.60 -7.89
N LEU A 11 -14.71 -49.60 -7.82
CA LEU A 11 -13.42 -49.47 -7.12
C LEU A 11 -12.48 -48.49 -7.82
N LEU A 12 -12.42 -48.51 -9.15
CA LEU A 12 -11.61 -47.57 -9.94
C LEU A 12 -12.10 -46.12 -9.79
N ALA A 13 -13.42 -45.91 -9.78
CA ALA A 13 -13.99 -44.58 -9.56
C ALA A 13 -13.69 -44.06 -8.14
N LEU A 14 -13.72 -44.94 -7.13
CA LEU A 14 -13.42 -44.58 -5.75
C LEU A 14 -11.94 -44.24 -5.56
N THR A 15 -11.02 -44.96 -6.21
CA THR A 15 -9.59 -44.64 -6.14
C THR A 15 -9.27 -43.33 -6.88
N ILE A 16 -9.89 -43.08 -8.03
CA ILE A 16 -9.73 -41.80 -8.74
C ILE A 16 -10.24 -40.64 -7.88
N LEU A 17 -11.41 -40.78 -7.25
CA LEU A 17 -11.96 -39.74 -6.36
C LEU A 17 -11.08 -39.50 -5.13
N ALA A 18 -10.52 -40.57 -4.56
CA ALA A 18 -9.60 -40.47 -3.42
C ALA A 18 -8.30 -39.74 -3.79
N VAL A 19 -7.73 -40.01 -4.97
CA VAL A 19 -6.53 -39.33 -5.48
C VAL A 19 -6.80 -37.85 -5.77
N PHE A 20 -7.94 -37.51 -6.38
CA PHE A 20 -8.29 -36.11 -6.61
C PHE A 20 -8.57 -35.33 -5.31
N GLY A 21 -9.18 -35.99 -4.30
CA GLY A 21 -9.48 -35.37 -3.01
C GLY A 21 -8.22 -34.95 -2.22
N ILE A 22 -7.15 -35.74 -2.28
CA ILE A 22 -5.89 -35.43 -1.56
C ILE A 22 -5.08 -34.32 -2.25
N HIS A 23 -5.10 -34.22 -3.58
CA HIS A 23 -4.35 -33.18 -4.30
C HIS A 23 -4.98 -31.79 -4.21
N GLY A 24 -6.31 -31.71 -4.08
CA GLY A 24 -7.00 -30.42 -3.94
C GLY A 24 -6.70 -29.70 -2.62
N CYS A 25 -6.44 -30.44 -1.54
CA CYS A 25 -6.26 -29.85 -0.21
C CYS A 25 -4.92 -29.10 -0.06
N ALA A 26 -3.83 -29.63 -0.64
CA ALA A 26 -2.53 -28.99 -0.60
C ALA A 26 -2.49 -27.65 -1.39
N ALA A 27 -3.16 -27.60 -2.54
CA ALA A 27 -3.27 -26.38 -3.33
C ALA A 27 -4.09 -25.29 -2.60
N LEU A 28 -5.17 -25.69 -1.92
CA LEU A 28 -5.97 -24.78 -1.10
C LEU A 28 -5.20 -24.26 0.12
N GLN A 29 -4.42 -25.10 0.79
CA GLN A 29 -3.56 -24.69 1.92
C GLN A 29 -2.49 -23.67 1.49
N GLN A 30 -1.86 -23.87 0.33
CA GLN A 30 -0.88 -22.91 -0.19
C GLN A 30 -1.50 -21.54 -0.48
N MET A 31 -2.73 -21.51 -1.00
CA MET A 31 -3.47 -20.26 -1.20
C MET A 31 -3.87 -19.59 0.11
N SER A 32 -4.34 -20.35 1.11
CA SER A 32 -4.68 -19.79 2.41
C SER A 32 -3.46 -19.22 3.13
N ASP A 33 -2.31 -19.91 3.07
CA ASP A 33 -1.08 -19.46 3.72
C ASP A 33 -0.52 -18.18 3.09
N ALA A 34 -0.65 -18.03 1.77
CA ALA A 34 -0.28 -16.79 1.07
C ALA A 34 -1.16 -15.61 1.48
N LEU A 35 -2.48 -15.83 1.60
CA LEU A 35 -3.43 -14.80 2.03
C LEU A 35 -3.20 -14.40 3.50
N VAL A 36 -3.01 -15.38 4.38
CA VAL A 36 -2.77 -15.17 5.82
C VAL A 36 -1.44 -14.44 6.05
N ASN A 37 -0.41 -14.68 5.24
CA ASN A 37 0.87 -13.98 5.39
C ASN A 37 0.82 -12.51 4.96
N LEU A 38 0.00 -12.14 3.98
CA LEU A 38 -0.19 -10.73 3.61
C LEU A 38 -1.02 -9.96 4.64
N GLN A 39 -2.05 -10.59 5.22
CA GLN A 39 -2.86 -10.00 6.30
C GLN A 39 -2.07 -9.68 7.58
N ARG A 40 -0.83 -10.18 7.70
CA ARG A 40 0.04 -9.98 8.86
C ARG A 40 1.04 -8.83 8.70
N LEU A 41 1.18 -8.23 7.52
CA LEU A 41 2.08 -7.09 7.36
C LEU A 41 1.63 -5.94 8.29
N GLN A 42 2.60 -5.39 9.02
CA GLN A 42 2.37 -4.28 9.93
C GLN A 42 2.83 -2.99 9.26
N PHE A 43 1.96 -1.98 9.25
CA PHE A 43 2.24 -0.69 8.62
C PHE A 43 2.29 0.40 9.68
N LYS A 44 3.25 1.30 9.54
CA LYS A 44 3.40 2.48 10.39
C LYS A 44 3.79 3.68 9.54
N LEU A 45 3.24 4.86 9.85
CA LEU A 45 3.75 6.10 9.29
C LEU A 45 5.18 6.33 9.81
N ASP A 46 6.12 6.41 8.88
CA ASP A 46 7.54 6.61 9.18
C ASP A 46 7.88 8.10 9.20
N GLY A 47 7.49 8.81 8.14
CA GLY A 47 7.74 10.24 8.02
C GLY A 47 7.26 10.83 6.71
N ILE A 48 7.47 12.14 6.57
CA ILE A 48 7.14 12.90 5.36
C ILE A 48 8.43 13.43 4.76
N VAL A 49 8.62 13.21 3.46
CA VAL A 49 9.66 13.89 2.68
C VAL A 49 9.04 15.16 2.10
N PRO A 50 9.56 16.36 2.44
CA PRO A 50 9.09 17.61 1.88
C PRO A 50 9.23 17.58 0.36
N GLY A 51 8.16 17.90 -0.36
CA GLY A 51 8.20 18.08 -1.81
C GLY A 51 8.13 19.55 -2.19
N THR A 52 7.12 19.93 -2.97
CA THR A 52 7.00 21.27 -3.52
C THR A 52 5.62 21.88 -3.31
N LEU A 53 5.57 23.21 -3.22
CA LEU A 53 4.36 24.02 -3.18
C LEU A 53 4.42 25.02 -4.33
N ALA A 54 3.50 24.93 -5.30
CA ALA A 54 3.56 25.70 -6.55
C ALA A 54 4.93 25.61 -7.26
N GLY A 55 5.60 24.44 -7.16
CA GLY A 55 6.93 24.21 -7.70
C GLY A 55 8.10 24.82 -6.90
N VAL A 56 7.83 25.40 -5.73
CA VAL A 56 8.85 25.87 -4.77
C VAL A 56 9.14 24.76 -3.77
N ASN A 57 10.41 24.45 -3.52
CA ASN A 57 10.80 23.39 -2.59
C ASN A 57 10.43 23.75 -1.15
N LEU A 58 9.63 22.90 -0.50
CA LEU A 58 9.15 23.09 0.88
C LEU A 58 10.29 23.08 1.91
N ALA A 59 11.39 22.37 1.66
CA ALA A 59 12.54 22.38 2.55
C ALA A 59 13.15 23.77 2.70
N LYS A 60 13.00 24.64 1.68
CA LYS A 60 13.41 26.05 1.73
C LYS A 60 12.41 26.92 2.49
N ILE A 61 11.15 26.55 2.56
CA ILE A 61 10.14 27.36 3.26
C ILE A 61 10.38 27.35 4.79
N ASN A 62 10.93 26.26 5.33
CA ASN A 62 11.29 26.18 6.74
C ASN A 62 12.40 27.15 7.16
N ASP A 63 13.18 27.67 6.19
CA ASP A 63 14.14 28.76 6.40
C ASP A 63 13.79 29.91 5.45
N PRO A 64 13.00 30.90 5.89
CA PRO A 64 12.55 32.02 5.06
C PRO A 64 13.69 32.80 4.39
N THR A 65 14.91 32.71 4.91
CA THR A 65 16.09 33.38 4.33
C THR A 65 16.60 32.68 3.07
N SER A 66 16.21 31.42 2.85
CA SER A 66 16.56 30.61 1.69
C SER A 66 15.61 30.78 0.49
N LEU A 67 14.52 31.53 0.68
CA LEU A 67 13.58 31.89 -0.38
C LEU A 67 14.15 33.02 -1.23
N ASN A 68 14.24 32.77 -2.54
CA ASN A 68 14.65 33.81 -3.49
C ASN A 68 13.44 34.53 -4.11
N LEU A 69 13.69 35.62 -4.83
CA LEU A 69 12.66 36.42 -5.48
C LEU A 69 11.80 35.60 -6.47
N GLN A 70 12.39 34.61 -7.16
CA GLN A 70 11.66 33.78 -8.12
C GLN A 70 10.66 32.85 -7.42
N ASP A 71 11.03 32.30 -6.27
CA ASP A 71 10.16 31.50 -5.43
C ASP A 71 8.97 32.34 -4.94
N GLY A 72 9.22 33.59 -4.52
CA GLY A 72 8.17 34.55 -4.15
C GLY A 72 7.20 34.88 -5.29
N ILE A 73 7.72 35.08 -6.52
CA ILE A 73 6.89 35.31 -7.71
C ILE A 73 6.00 34.09 -7.99
N LYS A 74 6.55 32.87 -7.95
CA LYS A 74 5.79 31.63 -8.19
C LYS A 74 4.65 31.46 -7.19
N LEU A 75 4.94 31.65 -5.90
CA LEU A 75 3.93 31.53 -4.83
C LEU A 75 2.84 32.60 -4.97
N THR A 76 3.21 33.85 -5.26
CA THR A 76 2.25 34.94 -5.43
C THR A 76 1.37 34.72 -6.67
N ALA A 77 1.96 34.27 -7.78
CA ALA A 77 1.24 33.96 -9.00
C ALA A 77 0.27 32.79 -8.80
N ALA A 78 0.69 31.73 -8.12
CA ALA A 78 -0.15 30.59 -7.75
C ALA A 78 -1.33 31.02 -6.85
N PHE A 79 -1.04 31.87 -5.86
CA PHE A 79 -2.06 32.45 -5.00
C PHE A 79 -3.09 33.29 -5.77
N ALA A 80 -2.63 34.19 -6.64
CA ALA A 80 -3.49 35.03 -7.47
C ALA A 80 -4.37 34.20 -8.43
N GLN A 81 -3.84 33.06 -8.91
CA GLN A 81 -4.55 32.12 -9.78
C GLN A 81 -5.49 31.17 -9.01
N LYS A 82 -5.54 31.25 -7.68
CA LYS A 82 -6.30 30.32 -6.82
C LYS A 82 -5.99 28.84 -7.09
N SER A 83 -4.72 28.54 -7.41
CA SER A 83 -4.23 27.18 -7.55
C SER A 83 -2.92 27.06 -6.80
N LEU A 84 -2.92 26.23 -5.76
CA LEU A 84 -1.77 26.06 -4.89
C LEU A 84 -1.45 24.56 -4.79
N PRO A 85 -0.85 23.98 -5.84
CA PRO A 85 -0.54 22.56 -5.87
C PRO A 85 0.58 22.24 -4.88
N LEU A 86 0.29 21.33 -3.96
CA LEU A 86 1.18 20.75 -2.98
C LEU A 86 1.50 19.31 -3.40
N ALA A 87 2.78 18.98 -3.50
CA ALA A 87 3.26 17.62 -3.71
C ALA A 87 4.27 17.24 -2.62
N PHE A 88 4.19 16.02 -2.09
CA PHE A 88 5.11 15.49 -1.08
C PHE A 88 5.11 13.95 -1.11
N THR A 89 6.05 13.32 -0.41
CA THR A 89 6.05 11.85 -0.27
C THR A 89 5.80 11.48 1.18
N LEU A 90 4.85 10.59 1.42
CA LEU A 90 4.58 9.98 2.71
C LEU A 90 5.27 8.62 2.76
N ASN A 91 6.22 8.44 3.67
CA ASN A 91 6.89 7.16 3.87
C ASN A 91 6.09 6.32 4.86
N VAL A 92 5.75 5.11 4.43
CA VAL A 92 5.13 4.08 5.27
C VAL A 92 6.15 2.97 5.49
N ALA A 93 6.46 2.69 6.75
CA ALA A 93 7.25 1.53 7.13
C ALA A 93 6.35 0.28 7.14
N ALA A 94 6.71 -0.72 6.36
CA ALA A 94 6.08 -2.04 6.34
C ALA A 94 7.00 -3.07 7.00
N LYS A 95 6.51 -3.79 8.00
CA LYS A 95 7.23 -4.87 8.67
C LYS A 95 6.51 -6.20 8.44
N ASN A 96 7.27 -7.21 8.02
CA ASN A 96 6.79 -8.58 7.87
C ASN A 96 7.12 -9.38 9.15
N PRO A 97 6.12 -9.83 9.92
CA PRO A 97 6.35 -10.58 11.16
C PRO A 97 6.71 -12.06 10.92
N ASN A 98 6.72 -12.54 9.67
CA ASN A 98 7.17 -13.90 9.33
C ASN A 98 8.70 -13.94 9.22
N ASP A 99 9.39 -13.59 10.30
CA ASP A 99 10.85 -13.46 10.37
C ASP A 99 11.56 -14.66 11.01
N GLY A 100 10.82 -15.74 11.28
CA GLY A 100 11.34 -16.91 11.99
C GLY A 100 11.27 -16.78 13.52
N THR A 101 10.98 -15.60 14.07
CA THR A 101 10.95 -15.34 15.51
C THR A 101 9.51 -15.35 16.06
N GLY A 102 8.83 -16.49 15.94
CA GLY A 102 7.44 -16.61 16.43
C GLY A 102 6.73 -17.91 16.07
N GLY A 103 7.48 -18.98 15.81
CA GLY A 103 6.93 -20.27 15.38
C GLY A 103 6.43 -20.31 13.93
N SER A 104 6.51 -19.19 13.19
CA SER A 104 6.24 -19.13 11.75
C SER A 104 7.56 -19.17 10.96
N PRO A 105 7.64 -19.87 9.81
CA PRO A 105 8.84 -19.92 9.00
C PRO A 105 9.19 -18.55 8.43
N GLN A 106 10.50 -18.29 8.27
CA GLN A 106 10.99 -17.07 7.62
C GLN A 106 10.52 -17.06 6.17
N LYS A 107 9.71 -16.06 5.79
CA LYS A 107 9.16 -15.96 4.44
C LYS A 107 8.88 -14.52 4.05
N ALA A 108 9.34 -14.12 2.86
CA ALA A 108 9.00 -12.83 2.29
C ALA A 108 7.52 -12.76 1.85
N ALA A 109 6.97 -11.55 1.87
CA ALA A 109 5.61 -11.28 1.41
C ALA A 109 5.66 -10.35 0.20
N LEU A 110 4.90 -10.68 -0.85
CA LEU A 110 4.79 -9.82 -2.03
C LEU A 110 3.60 -8.88 -1.87
N LEU A 111 3.87 -7.60 -1.66
CA LEU A 111 2.87 -6.55 -1.68
C LEU A 111 2.56 -6.19 -3.14
N SER A 112 1.51 -6.81 -3.70
CA SER A 112 1.10 -6.59 -5.09
C SER A 112 0.37 -5.26 -5.31
N GLY A 113 -0.27 -4.74 -4.26
CA GLY A 113 -0.98 -3.48 -4.23
C GLY A 113 -1.09 -2.98 -2.79
N PHE A 114 -1.23 -1.67 -2.65
CA PHE A 114 -1.34 -0.93 -1.42
C PHE A 114 -2.24 0.28 -1.67
N ALA A 115 -3.53 0.02 -1.88
CA ALA A 115 -4.52 1.07 -2.03
C ALA A 115 -4.58 1.92 -0.75
N TRP A 116 -4.39 3.23 -0.91
CA TRP A 116 -4.38 4.19 0.20
C TRP A 116 -5.32 5.35 -0.09
N THR A 117 -5.78 5.99 0.99
CA THR A 117 -6.59 7.20 0.93
C THR A 117 -6.17 8.11 2.07
N LEU A 118 -5.73 9.32 1.73
CA LEU A 118 -5.52 10.38 2.70
C LEU A 118 -6.86 11.06 2.97
N SER A 119 -7.26 11.05 4.22
CA SER A 119 -8.41 11.80 4.70
C SER A 119 -7.94 12.88 5.66
N ILE A 120 -8.34 14.13 5.40
CA ILE A 120 -8.10 15.27 6.28
C ILE A 120 -9.48 15.73 6.76
N ASP A 121 -9.67 15.87 8.07
CA ASP A 121 -10.94 16.26 8.70
C ASP A 121 -12.14 15.41 8.25
N GLN A 122 -11.94 14.09 8.21
CA GLN A 122 -12.93 13.10 7.75
C GLN A 122 -13.38 13.25 6.29
N LYS A 123 -12.74 14.14 5.51
CA LYS A 123 -12.97 14.27 4.07
C LYS A 123 -11.89 13.52 3.32
N GLN A 124 -12.31 12.64 2.41
CA GLN A 124 -11.38 11.99 1.48
C GLN A 124 -10.74 13.06 0.60
N THR A 125 -9.42 13.22 0.73
CA THR A 125 -8.64 14.24 0.04
C THR A 125 -8.09 13.68 -1.27
N ILE A 126 -7.28 12.63 -1.16
CA ILE A 126 -6.61 11.98 -2.30
C ILE A 126 -6.45 10.49 -2.02
N SER A 127 -6.38 9.70 -3.08
CA SER A 127 -6.21 8.25 -3.02
C SER A 127 -5.25 7.79 -4.09
N GLY A 128 -4.62 6.63 -3.88
CA GLY A 128 -3.71 6.04 -4.84
C GLY A 128 -3.32 4.62 -4.47
N ASP A 129 -2.28 4.13 -5.11
CA ASP A 129 -1.71 2.79 -4.91
C ASP A 129 -0.19 2.87 -5.09
N ILE A 130 0.54 1.79 -4.79
CA ILE A 130 1.93 1.60 -5.19
C ILE A 130 2.02 1.44 -6.72
N SER A 131 3.09 1.97 -7.31
CA SER A 131 3.30 1.94 -8.76
C SER A 131 3.75 0.57 -9.29
N SER A 132 4.31 -0.27 -8.43
CA SER A 132 4.77 -1.61 -8.77
C SER A 132 4.79 -2.50 -7.53
N PRO A 133 4.58 -3.82 -7.68
CA PRO A 133 4.71 -4.76 -6.58
C PRO A 133 6.05 -4.65 -5.86
N LEU A 134 6.03 -4.80 -4.53
CA LEU A 134 7.22 -4.72 -3.67
C LEU A 134 7.31 -5.96 -2.79
N GLU A 135 8.51 -6.52 -2.65
CA GLU A 135 8.78 -7.62 -1.72
C GLU A 135 9.15 -7.07 -0.34
N ILE A 136 8.43 -7.52 0.70
CA ILE A 136 8.67 -7.20 2.09
C ILE A 136 9.36 -8.40 2.76
N PRO A 137 10.68 -8.33 3.02
CA PRO A 137 11.43 -9.45 3.54
C PRO A 137 10.98 -9.78 4.97
N GLY A 138 10.84 -11.07 5.25
CA GLY A 138 10.64 -11.56 6.61
C GLY A 138 11.96 -11.58 7.37
N THR A 139 12.58 -10.42 7.60
CA THR A 139 13.86 -10.32 8.34
C THR A 139 13.70 -9.58 9.67
N GLY A 140 12.46 -9.19 10.00
CA GLY A 140 12.14 -8.36 11.17
C GLY A 140 12.45 -6.87 10.97
N GLN A 141 13.14 -6.51 9.88
CA GLN A 141 13.40 -5.12 9.49
C GLN A 141 12.21 -4.51 8.74
N ALA A 142 12.08 -3.20 8.80
CA ALA A 142 11.06 -2.47 8.06
C ALA A 142 11.54 -2.12 6.65
N THR A 143 10.64 -2.24 5.67
CA THR A 143 10.82 -1.73 4.30
C THR A 143 10.02 -0.44 4.14
N ILE A 144 10.64 0.59 3.58
CA ILE A 144 9.96 1.86 3.33
C ILE A 144 9.19 1.80 2.00
N ILE A 145 7.90 2.11 2.08
CA ILE A 145 7.00 2.29 0.94
C ILE A 145 6.80 3.81 0.75
N PRO A 146 7.37 4.41 -0.31
CA PRO A 146 7.17 5.83 -0.59
C PRO A 146 5.85 6.05 -1.33
N LEU A 147 4.93 6.79 -0.72
CA LEU A 147 3.65 7.14 -1.32
C LEU A 147 3.69 8.60 -1.79
N THR A 148 3.63 8.81 -3.11
CA THR A 148 3.61 10.16 -3.69
C THR A 148 2.21 10.77 -3.55
N MET A 149 2.15 11.91 -2.89
CA MET A 149 0.93 12.67 -2.61
C MET A 149 0.93 13.96 -3.44
N SER A 150 -0.22 14.31 -4.01
CA SER A 150 -0.40 15.57 -4.76
C SER A 150 -1.83 16.08 -4.59
N LEU A 151 -2.00 17.31 -4.10
CA LEU A 151 -3.31 17.97 -3.96
C LEU A 151 -3.21 19.48 -4.21
N ASP A 152 -4.31 20.13 -4.61
CA ASP A 152 -4.39 21.60 -4.68
C ASP A 152 -5.03 22.15 -3.40
N LEU A 153 -4.27 22.94 -2.64
CA LEU A 153 -4.71 23.47 -1.35
C LEU A 153 -5.87 24.47 -1.47
N PHE A 154 -5.94 25.25 -2.56
CA PHE A 154 -7.06 26.16 -2.76
C PHE A 154 -8.34 25.41 -3.04
N GLN A 155 -8.28 24.35 -3.85
CA GLN A 155 -9.45 23.53 -4.14
C GLN A 155 -9.90 22.78 -2.90
N PHE A 156 -8.96 22.30 -2.09
CA PHE A 156 -9.25 21.57 -0.86
C PHE A 156 -9.85 22.45 0.25
N PHE A 157 -9.23 23.59 0.56
CA PHE A 157 -9.68 24.48 1.64
C PHE A 157 -10.66 25.57 1.18
N GLY A 158 -10.74 25.88 -0.11
CA GLY A 158 -11.61 26.95 -0.63
C GLY A 158 -13.10 26.71 -0.42
N GLY A 159 -13.52 25.45 -0.19
CA GLY A 159 -14.89 25.10 0.16
C GLY A 159 -15.21 25.09 1.66
N ASN A 160 -14.21 25.11 2.55
CA ASN A 160 -14.38 25.08 4.00
C ASN A 160 -13.35 26.02 4.62
N GLY A 161 -13.80 27.18 5.08
CA GLY A 161 -12.92 28.15 5.73
C GLY A 161 -12.27 27.57 7.00
N TYR A 162 -11.23 28.26 7.47
CA TYR A 162 -10.49 28.04 8.74
C TYR A 162 -11.37 27.90 10.01
N LYS A 163 -12.70 27.98 9.89
CA LYS A 163 -13.68 27.88 10.98
C LYS A 163 -14.05 26.44 11.36
N ASP A 164 -13.66 25.46 10.54
CA ASP A 164 -14.00 24.04 10.74
C ASP A 164 -12.78 23.17 11.14
N ILE A 165 -11.64 23.81 11.47
CA ILE A 165 -10.42 23.19 11.99
C ILE A 165 -10.12 23.62 13.42
#